data_AF-A0A016TQU9-F1
#
_entry.id   AF-A0A016TQU9-F1
#
_cell.length_a   1.000
_cell.length_b   1.000
_cell.length_c   1.000
_cell.angle_alpha   90.00
_cell.angle_beta   90.00
_cell.angle_gamma   90.00
#
_symmetry.space_group_name_H-M   'P 1'
#
loop_
_entity.id
_entity.type
_entity.pdbx_description
1 polymer ?
#
loop_
_entity_poly.entity_id
_entity_poly.type
_entity_poly.pdbx_seq_one_letter_code
_entity_poly.pdbx_strand_id
1 'polypeptide(L)'
;MLIVLNDAKEKIGLRMNRTKTEFMKNAFCDGERIELEGTQIAETMSYVYLGRSLNMENDLKEELRRRRRAAWAAFGPPREATDQLTDTNSVLASSIPRYSQRSATLPRRNRTPRSR
;
A
#
# COMPACT_ATOMS: atom_id res chain seq x y z
N MET A 1 28.15 -1.79 20.29
CA MET A 1 26.98 -1.13 20.93
C MET A 1 25.89 -2.12 21.34
N LEU A 2 25.47 -3.04 20.46
CA LEU A 2 24.39 -3.99 20.78
C LEU A 2 24.71 -4.93 21.96
N ILE A 3 25.95 -5.39 22.08
CA ILE A 3 26.43 -6.20 23.21
C ILE A 3 26.24 -5.44 24.53
N VAL A 4 26.62 -4.16 24.58
CA VAL A 4 26.47 -3.32 25.78
C VAL A 4 25.00 -3.15 26.17
N LEU A 5 24.09 -3.01 25.20
CA LEU A 5 22.65 -2.97 25.46
C LEU A 5 22.13 -4.31 25.98
N ASN A 6 22.68 -5.42 25.50
CA ASN A 6 22.36 -6.76 25.97
C ASN A 6 22.79 -7.00 27.42
N ASP A 7 23.91 -6.43 27.85
CA ASP A 7 24.36 -6.52 29.23
C ASP A 7 23.56 -5.56 30.14
N ALA A 8 23.22 -4.37 29.63
CA ALA A 8 22.47 -3.36 30.38
C ALA A 8 21.01 -3.76 30.62
N LYS A 9 20.34 -4.39 29.63
CA LYS A 9 18.95 -4.85 29.80
C LYS A 9 18.83 -5.85 30.96
N GLU A 10 19.84 -6.71 31.16
CA GLU A 10 19.81 -7.77 32.17
C GLU A 10 19.91 -7.19 33.58
N LYS A 11 20.73 -6.14 33.76
CA LYS A 11 20.79 -5.38 35.02
C LYS A 11 19.45 -4.77 35.42
N ILE A 12 18.57 -4.50 34.45
CA ILE A 12 17.22 -3.93 34.64
C ILE A 12 16.15 -5.04 34.66
N GLY A 13 16.52 -6.31 34.43
CA GLY A 13 15.58 -7.43 34.36
C GLY A 13 14.80 -7.54 33.04
N LEU A 14 15.25 -6.87 31.98
CA LEU A 14 14.67 -6.93 30.65
C LEU A 14 15.37 -7.98 29.78
N ARG A 15 14.59 -8.67 28.93
CA ARG A 15 15.09 -9.68 27.99
C ARG A 15 14.82 -9.27 26.54
N MET A 16 15.89 -9.22 25.75
CA MET A 16 15.81 -8.99 24.30
C MET A 16 15.16 -10.18 23.58
N ASN A 17 14.20 -9.90 22.69
CA ASN A 17 13.58 -10.92 21.85
C ASN A 17 14.43 -11.14 20.59
N ARG A 18 15.30 -12.16 20.62
CA ARG A 18 16.24 -12.46 19.53
C ARG A 18 15.56 -12.78 18.21
N THR A 19 14.37 -13.39 18.23
CA THR A 19 13.61 -13.72 17.02
C THR A 19 13.07 -12.49 16.30
N LYS A 20 12.78 -11.41 17.04
CA LYS A 20 12.29 -10.14 16.49
C LYS A 20 13.39 -9.11 16.25
N THR A 21 14.60 -9.36 16.76
CA THR A 21 15.72 -8.45 16.58
C THR A 21 16.40 -8.77 15.26
N GLU A 22 16.36 -7.81 14.35
CA GLU A 22 17.11 -7.80 13.10
C GLU A 22 17.93 -6.50 13.07
N PHE A 23 19.02 -6.49 12.33
CA PHE A 23 19.82 -5.29 12.13
C PHE A 23 19.77 -4.83 10.68
N MET A 24 20.02 -3.54 10.49
CA MET A 24 20.12 -2.90 9.19
C MET A 24 21.47 -2.18 9.15
N LYS A 25 22.25 -2.36 8.09
CA LYS A 25 23.55 -1.69 7.91
C LYS A 25 23.45 -0.55 6.90
N ASN A 26 24.48 0.27 6.75
CA ASN A 26 24.56 1.20 5.62
C ASN A 26 25.70 0.78 4.69
N ALA A 27 25.82 1.41 3.52
CA ALA A 27 26.89 1.15 2.57
C ALA A 27 28.30 1.46 3.09
N PHE A 28 28.41 2.14 4.24
CA PHE A 28 29.66 2.52 4.89
C PHE A 28 30.04 1.55 6.03
N CYS A 29 29.23 0.54 6.30
CA CYS A 29 29.57 -0.52 7.25
C CYS A 29 30.22 -1.67 6.49
N ASP A 30 31.52 -1.84 6.65
CA ASP A 30 32.24 -3.02 6.15
C ASP A 30 31.74 -4.26 6.90
N GLY A 31 31.37 -5.28 6.12
CA GLY A 31 30.45 -6.33 6.54
C GLY A 31 31.03 -7.32 7.55
N GLU A 32 30.65 -7.16 8.82
CA GLU A 32 30.69 -8.25 9.79
C GLU A 32 29.29 -8.72 10.17
N ARG A 33 29.17 -10.02 10.44
CA ARG A 33 27.97 -10.62 11.02
C ARG A 33 27.88 -10.17 12.47
N ILE A 34 26.74 -9.62 12.88
CA ILE A 34 26.52 -9.27 14.28
C ILE A 34 26.09 -10.53 15.02
N GLU A 35 26.91 -10.95 15.97
CA GLU A 35 26.62 -12.06 16.87
C GLU A 35 26.28 -11.55 18.27
N LEU A 36 25.28 -12.18 18.87
CA LEU A 36 24.84 -11.92 20.24
C LEU A 36 24.75 -13.24 20.99
N GLU A 37 25.65 -13.43 21.96
CA GLU A 37 25.76 -14.67 22.75
C GLU A 37 25.80 -15.93 21.85
N GLY A 38 26.61 -15.89 20.79
CA GLY A 38 26.76 -16.99 19.82
C GLY A 38 25.58 -17.18 18.86
N THR A 39 24.54 -16.35 18.94
CA THR A 39 23.44 -16.33 17.96
C THR A 39 23.65 -15.20 16.95
N GLN A 40 23.67 -15.53 15.67
CA GLN A 40 23.74 -14.51 14.63
C GLN A 40 22.40 -13.77 14.50
N ILE A 41 22.45 -12.44 14.44
CA ILE A 41 21.28 -11.60 14.18
C ILE A 41 21.07 -11.50 12.67
N ALA A 42 19.81 -11.62 12.24
CA ALA A 42 19.47 -11.50 10.82
C ALA A 42 19.62 -10.06 10.33
N GLU A 43 20.11 -9.92 9.10
CA GLU A 43 20.18 -8.64 8.40
C GLU A 43 18.88 -8.43 7.62
N THR A 44 18.33 -7.21 7.68
CA THR A 44 17.12 -6.82 6.96
C THR A 44 17.35 -5.58 6.11
N MET A 45 16.68 -5.50 4.97
CA MET A 45 16.80 -4.37 4.01
C MET A 45 15.75 -3.27 4.23
N SER A 46 14.72 -3.56 5.02
CA SER A 46 13.67 -2.60 5.35
C SER A 46 13.01 -2.93 6.67
N TYR A 47 12.62 -1.91 7.42
CA TYR A 47 11.85 -2.07 8.65
C TYR A 47 10.76 -1.01 8.75
N VAL A 48 9.71 -1.31 9.52
CA VAL A 48 8.67 -0.33 9.85
C VAL A 48 8.90 0.12 11.29
N TYR A 49 9.20 1.39 11.47
CA TYR A 49 9.39 1.98 12.78
C TYR A 49 8.35 3.04 13.04
N LEU A 50 7.59 2.86 14.12
CA LEU A 50 6.52 3.77 14.54
C LEU A 50 5.54 4.12 13.40
N GLY A 51 5.24 3.13 12.55
CA GLY A 51 4.32 3.28 11.41
C GLY A 51 4.95 3.83 10.13
N ARG A 52 6.25 4.14 10.11
CA ARG A 52 6.98 4.58 8.92
C ARG A 52 7.90 3.48 8.41
N SER A 53 7.78 3.14 7.12
CA SER A 53 8.69 2.24 6.43
C SER A 53 10.01 2.94 6.11
N LEU A 54 11.12 2.28 6.45
CA LEU A 54 12.49 2.73 6.21
C LEU A 54 13.23 1.61 5.48
N ASN A 55 14.16 1.97 4.59
CA ASN A 55 15.00 1.04 3.84
C ASN A 55 16.46 1.49 3.84
N MET A 56 17.34 0.60 3.37
CA MET A 56 18.78 0.84 3.27
C MET A 56 19.15 2.08 2.45
N GLU A 57 18.38 2.36 1.40
CA GLU A 57 18.64 3.41 0.41
C GLU A 57 18.01 4.76 0.80
N ASN A 58 17.31 4.82 1.94
CA ASN A 58 16.49 5.96 2.37
C ASN A 58 15.46 6.42 1.30
N ASP A 59 14.99 5.50 0.46
CA ASP A 59 13.95 5.75 -0.55
C ASP A 59 12.55 5.73 0.08
N LEU A 60 11.72 6.70 -0.29
CA LEU A 60 10.36 6.87 0.20
C LEU A 60 9.33 6.02 -0.57
N LYS A 61 9.71 5.39 -1.68
CA LYS A 61 8.80 4.66 -2.57
C LYS A 61 7.94 3.62 -1.87
N GLU A 62 8.51 2.81 -0.98
CA GLU A 62 7.76 1.78 -0.24
C GLU A 62 6.79 2.39 0.78
N GLU A 63 7.21 3.46 1.46
CA GLU A 63 6.33 4.20 2.37
C GLU A 63 5.15 4.83 1.63
N LEU A 64 5.39 5.46 0.48
CA LEU A 64 4.35 6.04 -0.36
C LEU A 64 3.38 4.96 -0.86
N ARG A 65 3.88 3.80 -1.30
CA ARG A 65 3.04 2.67 -1.72
C ARG A 65 2.18 2.14 -0.58
N ARG A 66 2.73 2.03 0.63
CA ARG A 66 1.97 1.64 1.84
C ARG A 66 0.86 2.63 2.15
N ARG A 67 1.17 3.92 2.24
CA ARG A 67 0.17 4.96 2.55
C ARG A 67 -0.90 5.09 1.47
N ARG A 68 -0.52 4.98 0.20
CA ARG A 68 -1.49 4.96 -0.91
C ARG A 68 -2.46 3.80 -0.76
N ARG A 69 -1.97 2.59 -0.48
CA ARG A 69 -2.84 1.42 -0.24
C ARG A 69 -3.74 1.61 0.98
N ALA A 70 -3.22 2.15 2.07
CA ALA A 70 -4.01 2.43 3.27
C ALA A 70 -5.11 3.48 3.00
N ALA A 71 -4.80 4.54 2.26
CA ALA A 71 -5.77 5.54 1.86
C ALA A 71 -6.88 4.91 1.00
N TRP A 72 -6.53 4.15 -0.04
CA TRP A 72 -7.52 3.44 -0.87
C TRP A 72 -8.37 2.45 -0.07
N ALA A 73 -7.78 1.74 0.88
CA ALA A 73 -8.52 0.83 1.75
C ALA A 73 -9.52 1.58 2.65
N ALA A 74 -9.18 2.79 3.12
CA ALA A 74 -10.08 3.63 3.90
C ALA A 74 -11.21 4.25 3.08
N PHE A 75 -10.98 4.55 1.80
CA PHE A 75 -12.02 5.07 0.89
C PHE A 75 -13.08 4.02 0.53
N GLY A 76 -12.79 2.73 0.70
CA GLY A 76 -13.71 1.65 0.35
C GLY A 76 -13.90 1.47 -1.17
N PRO A 77 -14.57 0.39 -1.60
CA PRO A 77 -14.89 0.17 -3.00
C PRO A 77 -15.97 1.15 -3.49
N PRO A 78 -15.88 1.69 -4.72
CA PRO A 78 -16.87 2.64 -5.26
C PRO A 78 -18.30 2.09 -5.35
N ARG A 79 -18.45 0.76 -5.30
CA ARG A 79 -19.74 0.06 -5.47
C ARG A 79 -20.76 0.48 -4.43
N GLU A 80 -20.30 0.71 -3.20
CA GLU A 80 -21.15 1.17 -2.10
C GLU A 80 -21.77 2.55 -2.38
N ALA A 81 -21.07 3.42 -3.13
CA ALA A 81 -21.61 4.69 -3.60
C ALA A 81 -22.52 4.54 -4.83
N THR A 82 -22.26 3.56 -5.71
CA THR A 82 -23.10 3.32 -6.89
C THR A 82 -24.41 2.63 -6.53
N ASP A 83 -24.42 1.74 -5.54
CA ASP A 83 -25.61 1.02 -5.10
C ASP A 83 -26.64 2.01 -4.51
N GLN A 84 -26.18 3.01 -3.75
CA GLN A 84 -26.98 4.15 -3.28
C GLN A 84 -27.54 5.01 -4.44
N LEU A 85 -26.76 5.17 -5.52
CA LEU A 85 -27.16 5.91 -6.71
C LEU A 85 -28.19 5.13 -7.56
N THR A 86 -28.10 3.81 -7.62
CA THR A 86 -29.10 2.98 -8.31
C THR A 86 -30.42 2.93 -7.55
N ASP A 87 -30.38 2.90 -6.21
CA ASP A 87 -31.57 2.93 -5.37
C ASP A 87 -32.33 4.25 -5.52
N THR A 88 -31.63 5.38 -5.55
CA THR A 88 -32.24 6.71 -5.74
C THR A 88 -32.76 6.95 -7.16
N ASN A 89 -32.07 6.45 -8.18
CA ASN A 89 -32.52 6.55 -9.57
C ASN A 89 -33.77 5.68 -9.85
N SER A 90 -33.98 4.60 -9.09
CA SER A 90 -35.19 3.77 -9.22
C SER A 90 -36.48 4.54 -8.85
N VAL A 91 -36.41 5.41 -7.83
CA VAL A 91 -37.53 6.25 -7.36
C VAL A 91 -37.85 7.38 -8.35
N LEU A 92 -36.82 7.93 -9.01
CA LEU A 92 -37.00 8.95 -10.04
C LEU A 92 -37.55 8.35 -11.36
N ALA A 93 -37.12 7.14 -11.72
CA ALA A 93 -37.56 6.46 -12.93
C ALA A 93 -39.04 6.02 -12.88
N SER A 94 -39.62 5.79 -11.70
CA SER A 94 -41.06 5.49 -11.54
C SER A 94 -41.97 6.71 -11.70
N SER A 95 -41.41 7.93 -11.74
CA SER A 95 -42.18 9.18 -11.78
C SER A 95 -42.28 9.83 -13.17
N ILE A 96 -41.60 9.29 -14.19
CA ILE A 96 -41.60 9.86 -15.56
C ILE A 96 -42.53 9.02 -16.47
N PRO A 97 -43.59 9.61 -17.07
CA PRO A 97 -44.42 8.89 -18.03
C PRO A 97 -43.61 8.53 -19.29
N ARG A 98 -43.57 7.24 -19.64
CA ARG A 98 -42.90 6.74 -20.85
C ARG A 98 -43.62 7.21 -22.12
N TYR A 99 -43.17 8.32 -22.71
CA TYR A 99 -43.58 8.70 -24.06
C TYR A 99 -42.80 7.86 -25.09
N SER A 100 -43.53 6.92 -25.71
CA SER A 100 -43.27 6.17 -26.95
C SER A 100 -42.00 6.54 -27.75
N GLN A 101 -41.01 5.64 -27.79
CA GLN A 101 -39.92 5.67 -28.76
C GLN A 101 -40.44 5.32 -30.17
N ARG A 102 -40.63 6.33 -31.03
CA ARG A 102 -40.70 6.13 -32.48
C ARG A 102 -39.29 6.27 -33.07
N SER A 103 -38.83 5.19 -33.69
CA SER A 103 -37.53 5.06 -34.33
C SER A 103 -37.35 6.07 -35.46
N ALA A 104 -36.22 6.79 -35.48
CA ALA A 104 -35.73 7.52 -36.63
C ALA A 104 -34.29 7.06 -36.93
N THR A 105 -34.15 6.18 -37.93
CA THR A 105 -32.88 5.77 -38.52
C THR A 105 -32.20 6.94 -39.22
N LEU A 106 -30.98 7.29 -38.80
CA LEU A 106 -30.09 8.23 -39.51
C LEU A 106 -29.24 7.48 -40.55
N PRO A 107 -29.05 8.01 -41.77
CA PRO A 107 -28.24 7.34 -42.79
C PRO A 107 -26.74 7.46 -42.49
N ARG A 108 -26.05 6.34 -42.69
CA ARG A 108 -24.62 6.12 -42.46
C ARG A 108 -23.79 6.91 -43.49
N ARG A 109 -23.04 7.92 -43.06
CA ARG A 109 -22.10 8.67 -43.90
C ARG A 109 -20.88 7.79 -44.25
N ASN A 110 -20.73 7.46 -45.53
CA ASN A 110 -19.54 6.78 -46.05
C ASN A 110 -18.32 7.70 -45.95
N ARG A 111 -17.25 7.25 -45.29
CA ARG A 111 -15.92 7.85 -45.38
C ARG A 111 -15.12 7.08 -46.43
N THR A 112 -14.73 7.73 -47.50
CA THR A 112 -13.79 7.22 -48.50
C THR A 112 -12.37 7.17 -47.90
N PRO A 113 -11.53 6.19 -48.28
CA PRO A 113 -10.15 6.09 -47.80
C PRO A 113 -9.25 6.98 -48.66
N ARG A 114 -8.47 7.86 -48.03
CA ARG A 114 -7.39 8.61 -48.71
C ARG A 114 -6.16 7.72 -48.79
N SER A 115 -5.73 7.42 -50.02
CA SER A 115 -4.63 6.53 -50.36
C SER A 115 -3.25 7.18 -50.23
N ARG A 116 -2.30 6.34 -49.82
CA ARG A 116 -0.82 6.40 -49.89
C ARG A 116 -0.10 7.50 -49.12
#